data_AF-A0ABD7DG43-F1
#
_entry.id   AF-A0ABD7DG43-F1
#
_cell.length_a   1.000
_cell.length_b   1.000
_cell.length_c   1.000
_cell.angle_alpha   90.00
_cell.angle_beta   90.00
_cell.angle_gamma   90.00
#
_symmetry.space_group_name_H-M   'P 1'
#
loop_
_entity.id
_entity.type
_entity.pdbx_description
1 polymer ?
#
loop_
_entity_poly.entity_id
_entity_poly.type
_entity_poly.pdbx_seq_one_letter_code
_entity_poly.pdbx_strand_id
1 'polypeptide(L)'
;MDNQNNEMKVGIVELRIQVTGLQQTIEGLERRVTMLEAGLATKADITHVREIVKGSVVIKKINDSKSVGMDCKVGISLDGRVVAESIVEHTADSIHVREIKGSEINGTK
;
A
#
# COMPACT_ATOMS: atom_id res chain seq x y z
N MET A 1 69.26 19.56 -31.26
CA MET A 1 68.64 19.90 -29.96
C MET A 1 67.18 20.33 -30.14
N ASP A 2 66.85 21.04 -31.22
CA ASP A 2 65.49 21.56 -31.46
C ASP A 2 64.42 20.49 -31.71
N ASN A 3 64.79 19.36 -32.34
CA ASN A 3 63.83 18.28 -32.62
C ASN A 3 63.26 17.62 -31.35
N GLN A 4 64.13 17.34 -30.37
CA GLN A 4 63.72 16.77 -29.08
C GLN A 4 62.81 17.72 -28.29
N ASN A 5 63.06 19.03 -28.37
CA ASN A 5 62.22 20.04 -27.73
C ASN A 5 60.81 20.09 -28.37
N ASN A 6 60.72 19.90 -29.68
CA ASN A 6 59.46 19.88 -30.40
C ASN A 6 58.65 18.61 -30.09
N GLU A 7 59.29 17.44 -30.04
CA GLU A 7 58.63 16.18 -29.62
C GLU A 7 58.10 16.26 -28.19
N MET A 8 58.88 16.84 -27.27
CA MET A 8 58.43 17.03 -25.88
C MET A 8 57.21 17.96 -25.79
N LYS A 9 57.17 19.04 -26.58
CA LYS A 9 56.01 19.94 -26.65
C LYS A 9 54.77 19.24 -27.18
N VAL A 10 54.91 18.39 -28.21
CA VAL A 10 53.80 17.60 -28.76
C VAL A 10 53.27 16.63 -27.70
N GLY A 11 54.15 15.89 -27.01
CA GLY A 11 53.75 14.98 -25.94
C GLY A 11 53.02 15.67 -24.79
N ILE A 12 53.44 16.89 -24.41
CA ILE A 12 52.74 17.68 -23.37
C ILE A 12 51.33 18.06 -23.83
N VAL A 13 51.14 18.41 -25.10
CA VAL A 13 49.82 18.77 -25.66
C VAL A 13 48.90 17.55 -25.69
N GLU A 14 49.40 16.40 -26.14
CA GLU A 14 48.63 15.14 -26.16
C GLU A 14 48.20 14.73 -24.75
N LEU A 15 49.11 14.81 -23.77
CA LEU A 15 48.79 14.53 -22.37
C LEU A 15 47.72 15.49 -21.83
N ARG A 16 47.78 16.78 -22.15
CA ARG A 16 46.73 17.74 -21.73
C ARG A 16 45.37 17.39 -22.30
N ILE A 17 45.31 16.98 -23.57
CA ILE A 17 44.06 16.57 -24.21
C ILE A 17 43.49 15.34 -23.51
N GLN A 18 44.31 14.33 -23.25
CA GLN A 18 43.90 13.11 -22.55
C GLN A 18 43.41 13.40 -21.12
N VAL A 19 44.15 14.21 -20.36
CA VAL A 19 43.77 14.62 -18.99
C VAL A 19 42.43 15.36 -19.00
N THR A 20 42.23 16.26 -19.97
CA THR A 20 40.96 17.00 -20.10
C THR A 20 39.79 16.05 -20.40
N GLY A 21 39.97 15.10 -21.31
CA GLY A 21 38.93 14.10 -21.63
C GLY A 21 38.61 13.17 -20.45
N LEU A 22 39.63 12.77 -19.68
CA LEU A 22 39.44 11.98 -18.46
C LEU A 22 38.67 12.77 -17.40
N GLN A 23 38.98 14.05 -17.22
CA GLN A 23 38.30 14.91 -16.27
C GLN A 23 36.80 15.05 -16.59
N GLN A 24 36.46 15.28 -17.87
CA GLN A 24 35.07 15.30 -18.34
C GLN A 24 34.33 13.97 -18.08
N THR A 25 35.02 12.84 -18.28
CA THR A 25 34.45 11.51 -18.04
C THR A 25 34.19 11.27 -16.55
N ILE A 26 35.10 11.70 -15.68
CA ILE A 26 34.96 11.59 -14.22
C ILE A 26 33.78 12.43 -13.73
N GLU A 27 33.67 13.69 -14.18
CA GLU A 27 32.54 14.56 -13.82
C GLU A 27 31.19 13.96 -14.28
N GLY A 28 31.17 13.37 -15.48
CA GLY A 28 30.00 12.66 -16.00
C GLY A 28 29.64 11.44 -15.16
N LEU A 29 30.64 10.69 -14.67
CA LEU A 29 30.43 9.53 -13.82
C LEU A 29 29.93 9.92 -12.42
N GLU A 30 30.51 10.96 -11.83
CA GLU A 30 30.13 11.49 -10.52
C GLU A 30 28.65 11.90 -10.49
N ARG A 31 28.18 12.60 -11.54
CA ARG A 31 26.75 12.94 -11.69
C ARG A 31 25.86 11.71 -11.75
N ARG A 32 26.25 10.68 -12.51
CA ARG A 32 25.47 9.43 -12.63
C ARG A 32 25.40 8.67 -11.32
N VAL A 33 26.51 8.59 -10.59
CA VAL A 33 26.57 7.96 -9.26
C VAL A 33 25.67 8.71 -8.30
N THR A 34 25.76 10.04 -8.25
CA THR A 34 24.91 10.88 -7.38
C THR A 34 23.41 10.65 -7.65
N MET A 35 23.01 10.58 -8.94
CA MET A 35 21.62 10.30 -9.32
C MET A 35 21.19 8.89 -8.90
N LEU A 36 22.06 7.89 -9.05
CA LEU A 36 21.76 6.51 -8.65
C LEU A 36 21.65 6.38 -7.13
N GLU A 37 22.51 7.03 -6.35
CA GLU A 37 22.44 7.06 -4.90
C GLU A 37 21.13 7.70 -4.42
N ALA A 38 20.73 8.82 -5.01
CA ALA A 38 19.46 9.47 -4.70
C ALA A 38 18.24 8.60 -5.07
N GLY A 39 18.26 7.97 -6.26
CA GLY A 39 17.21 7.04 -6.68
C GLY A 39 17.15 5.76 -5.84
N LEU A 40 18.30 5.27 -5.37
CA LEU A 40 18.35 4.12 -4.48
C LEU A 40 17.82 4.47 -3.08
N ALA A 41 18.14 5.65 -2.54
CA ALA A 41 17.62 6.10 -1.26
C ALA A 41 16.08 6.13 -1.23
N THR A 42 15.45 6.61 -2.31
CA THR A 42 13.98 6.66 -2.44
C THR A 42 13.34 5.30 -2.69
N LYS A 43 14.04 4.36 -3.33
CA LYS A 43 13.52 2.99 -3.56
C LYS A 43 13.77 2.06 -2.38
N ALA A 44 14.86 2.31 -1.64
CA ALA A 44 15.18 1.68 -0.38
C ALA A 44 14.41 2.28 0.80
N ASP A 45 13.39 3.13 0.55
CA ASP A 45 12.32 3.41 1.51
C ASP A 45 11.56 2.12 1.82
N ILE A 46 12.21 1.33 2.68
CA ILE A 46 11.74 0.19 3.45
C ILE A 46 10.38 0.49 4.08
N THR A 47 10.00 1.76 4.22
CA THR A 47 8.69 2.25 4.63
C THR A 47 7.56 1.59 3.85
N HIS A 48 7.60 1.58 2.51
CA HIS A 48 6.53 0.98 1.71
C HIS A 48 6.43 -0.54 1.92
N VAL A 49 7.57 -1.25 1.90
CA VAL A 49 7.59 -2.70 2.13
C VAL A 49 7.18 -3.05 3.56
N ARG A 50 7.60 -2.26 4.55
CA ARG A 50 7.23 -2.42 5.97
C ARG A 50 5.73 -2.23 6.17
N GLU A 51 5.12 -1.24 5.53
CA GLU A 51 3.68 -1.01 5.58
C GLU A 51 2.90 -2.16 4.92
N ILE A 52 3.35 -2.63 3.74
CA ILE A 52 2.77 -3.80 3.08
C ILE A 52 2.83 -5.02 3.99
N VAL A 53 4.01 -5.31 4.57
CA VAL A 53 4.20 -6.45 5.49
C VAL A 53 3.32 -6.31 6.74
N LYS A 54 3.21 -5.12 7.33
CA LYS A 54 2.31 -4.88 8.47
C LYS A 54 0.85 -5.14 8.07
N GLY A 55 0.40 -4.64 6.92
CA GLY A 55 -0.93 -4.88 6.39
C GLY A 55 -1.21 -6.38 6.19
N SER A 56 -0.28 -7.10 5.57
CA SER A 56 -0.40 -8.55 5.35
C SER A 56 -0.46 -9.35 6.65
N VAL A 57 0.30 -8.97 7.69
CA VAL A 57 0.23 -9.61 9.01
C VAL A 57 -1.13 -9.38 9.68
N VAL A 58 -1.70 -8.18 9.56
CA VAL A 58 -3.04 -7.87 10.09
C VAL A 58 -4.12 -8.68 9.38
N ILE A 59 -4.10 -8.73 8.04
CA ILE A 59 -5.05 -9.52 7.24
C ILE A 59 -4.98 -11.00 7.60
N LYS A 60 -3.77 -11.55 7.73
CA LYS A 60 -3.58 -12.95 8.15
C LYS A 60 -4.19 -13.21 9.52
N LYS A 61 -3.96 -12.33 10.50
CA LYS A 61 -4.57 -12.45 11.84
C LYS A 61 -6.10 -12.41 11.81
N ILE A 62 -6.70 -11.62 10.93
CA ILE A 62 -8.16 -11.58 10.75
C ILE A 62 -8.66 -12.91 10.18
N ASN A 63 -8.01 -13.42 9.12
CA ASN A 63 -8.40 -14.69 8.49
C ASN A 63 -8.22 -15.89 9.43
N ASP A 64 -7.17 -15.89 10.25
CA ASP A 64 -6.90 -16.93 11.23
C ASP A 64 -7.77 -16.77 12.51
N SER A 65 -8.43 -15.63 12.70
CA SER A 65 -9.27 -15.38 13.87
C SER A 65 -10.58 -16.16 13.80
N LYS A 66 -11.03 -16.67 14.96
CA LYS A 66 -12.36 -17.28 15.05
C LYS A 66 -13.41 -16.21 14.78
N SER A 67 -14.37 -16.52 13.91
CA SER A 67 -15.54 -15.67 13.71
C SER A 67 -16.24 -15.46 15.05
N VAL A 68 -16.35 -14.20 15.46
CA VAL A 68 -17.17 -13.81 16.61
C VAL A 68 -18.53 -13.45 16.06
N GLY A 69 -19.51 -14.34 16.24
CA GLY A 69 -20.89 -14.00 16.01
C GLY A 69 -21.27 -12.82 16.90
N MET A 70 -21.57 -11.67 16.31
CA MET A 70 -22.15 -10.57 17.06
C MET A 70 -23.64 -10.85 17.23
N ASP A 71 -24.05 -11.23 18.44
CA ASP A 71 -25.45 -11.18 18.84
C ASP A 71 -25.86 -9.71 18.97
N CYS A 72 -26.12 -9.07 17.83
CA CYS A 72 -26.68 -7.73 17.80
C CYS A 72 -28.16 -7.83 18.18
N LYS A 73 -28.49 -7.48 19.43
CA LYS A 73 -29.88 -7.30 19.84
C LYS A 73 -30.44 -6.04 19.21
N VAL A 74 -31.10 -6.19 18.06
CA VAL A 74 -31.86 -5.12 17.42
C VAL A 74 -33.23 -5.06 18.09
N GLY A 75 -33.48 -4.02 18.88
CA GLY A 75 -34.80 -3.75 19.42
C GLY A 75 -35.66 -3.06 18.36
N ILE A 76 -36.73 -3.71 17.92
CA ILE A 76 -37.74 -3.10 17.05
C ILE A 76 -38.86 -2.58 17.96
N SER A 77 -38.96 -1.26 18.14
CA SER A 77 -40.08 -0.64 18.83
C SER A 77 -41.26 -0.59 17.87
N LEU A 78 -42.29 -1.39 18.12
CA LEU A 78 -43.55 -1.37 17.39
C LEU A 78 -44.56 -0.61 18.24
N ASP A 79 -45.11 0.49 17.73
CA ASP A 79 -46.06 1.36 18.45
C ASP A 79 -47.49 0.75 18.56
N GLY A 80 -47.59 -0.57 18.67
CA GLY A 80 -48.85 -1.31 18.77
C GLY A 80 -48.63 -2.75 19.27
N ARG A 81 -49.61 -3.29 19.98
CA ARG A 81 -49.52 -4.60 20.66
C ARG A 81 -49.43 -5.74 19.63
N VAL A 82 -48.23 -6.25 19.37
CA VAL A 82 -47.98 -7.49 18.63
C VAL A 82 -47.36 -8.51 19.58
N VAL A 83 -48.06 -9.62 19.84
CA VAL A 83 -47.48 -10.80 20.48
C VAL A 83 -47.23 -11.81 19.36
N ALA A 84 -46.04 -11.76 18.78
CA ALA A 84 -45.60 -12.74 17.79
C ALA A 84 -44.18 -13.17 18.14
N GLU A 85 -44.01 -14.46 18.46
CA GLU A 85 -42.70 -15.11 18.56
C GLU A 85 -42.24 -15.41 17.13
N SER A 86 -41.29 -14.62 16.61
CA SER A 86 -40.81 -14.76 15.24
C SER A 86 -39.32 -15.13 15.23
N ILE A 87 -38.98 -16.20 14.53
CA ILE A 87 -37.59 -16.58 14.24
C ILE A 87 -37.17 -15.78 13.00
N VAL A 88 -36.49 -14.66 13.23
CA VAL A 88 -35.99 -13.80 12.14
C VAL A 88 -34.63 -14.31 11.68
N GLU A 89 -34.52 -14.69 10.42
CA GLU A 89 -33.26 -15.01 9.75
C GLU A 89 -32.81 -13.79 8.95
N HIS A 90 -31.66 -13.22 9.32
CA HIS A 90 -31.10 -12.01 8.70
C HIS A 90 -29.94 -12.42 7.79
N THR A 91 -30.13 -12.29 6.48
CA THR A 91 -29.05 -12.41 5.49
C THR A 91 -28.74 -11.02 4.96
N ALA A 92 -27.47 -10.72 4.64
CA ALA A 92 -26.98 -9.37 4.33
C ALA A 92 -27.81 -8.58 3.31
N ASP A 93 -28.53 -9.27 2.43
CA ASP A 93 -29.24 -8.68 1.30
C ASP A 93 -30.78 -8.70 1.44
N SER A 94 -31.35 -9.29 2.50
CA SER A 94 -32.81 -9.34 2.67
C SER A 94 -33.27 -9.77 4.06
N ILE A 95 -34.41 -9.25 4.49
CA ILE A 95 -35.16 -9.71 5.67
C ILE A 95 -36.24 -10.67 5.18
N HIS A 96 -36.11 -11.95 5.51
CA HIS A 96 -37.13 -12.96 5.21
C HIS A 96 -37.92 -13.30 6.47
N VAL A 97 -39.21 -12.94 6.50
CA VAL A 97 -40.14 -13.39 7.54
C VAL A 97 -40.66 -14.77 7.14
N ARG A 98 -40.20 -15.81 7.83
CA ARG A 98 -40.45 -17.22 7.46
C ARG A 98 -41.79 -17.76 7.97
N GLU A 99 -42.21 -17.37 9.17
CA GLU A 99 -43.45 -17.87 9.77
C GLU A 99 -43.97 -16.90 10.84
N ILE A 100 -45.30 -16.66 10.83
CA ILE A 100 -46.01 -15.96 11.91
C ILE A 100 -47.08 -16.92 12.42
N LYS A 101 -46.92 -17.44 13.64
CA LYS A 101 -47.96 -18.26 14.28
C LYS A 101 -48.75 -17.42 15.29
N GLY A 102 -50.05 -17.29 15.03
CA GLY A 102 -51.00 -16.59 15.90
C GLY A 102 -50.97 -15.08 15.71
N SER A 103 -51.88 -14.55 14.89
CA SER A 103 -52.18 -13.12 14.83
C SER A 103 -53.66 -12.89 15.16
N GLU A 104 -53.93 -12.22 16.28
CA GLU A 104 -55.25 -11.67 16.58
C GLU A 104 -55.21 -10.16 16.38
N ILE A 105 -55.98 -9.67 15.41
CA ILE A 105 -56.20 -8.24 15.19
C ILE A 105 -57.47 -7.85 15.94
N ASN A 106 -57.33 -7.43 17.19
CA ASN A 106 -58.44 -6.80 17.90
C ASN A 106 -58.47 -5.32 17.52
N GLY A 107 -59.34 -4.98 16.58
CA GLY A 107 -59.62 -3.59 16.22
C GLY A 107 -60.18 -2.84 17.42
N THR A 108 -59.47 -1.81 17.89
CA THR A 108 -60.04 -0.78 18.75
C THR A 108 -60.99 0.07 17.91
N LYS A 109 -62.22 0.26 18.42
CA LYS A 109 -63.29 1.07 17.80
C LYS A 109 -62.83 2.46 17.37
#